data_AF-A0A932SXT8-F1
#
_entry.id   AF-A0A932SXT8-F1
#
_cell.length_a   1.000
_cell.length_b   1.000
_cell.length_c   1.000
_cell.angle_alpha   90.00
_cell.angle_beta   90.00
_cell.angle_gamma   90.00
#
_symmetry.space_group_name_H-M   'P 1'
#
loop_
_entity.id
_entity.type
_entity.pdbx_description
1 polymer ?
#
loop_
_entity_poly.entity_id
_entity_poly.type
_entity_poly.pdbx_seq_one_letter_code
_entity_poly.pdbx_strand_id
1 'polypeptide(L)'
;MIRRCMALACAVLALTACARLLPATQQRSSQGPTAEEIWYVSVAMQNGREPNYDEKQHWRDQLDIRISAYLRQHPEDANSLQLSTFRFDYRVAAGMSKEMVLILFGPPISTTTSEADMERVARRYWPMLKGNVTEAWEYPLGWTLYFAGLRLTELTQYLPR
;
A
#
# COMPACT_ATOMS: atom_id res chain seq x y z
N MET A 1 -27.03 -43.56 21.72
CA MET A 1 -25.98 -42.56 21.99
C MET A 1 -25.15 -42.22 20.76
N ILE A 2 -24.64 -43.20 19.99
CA ILE A 2 -23.73 -43.02 18.84
C ILE A 2 -24.27 -42.07 17.74
N ARG A 3 -25.57 -42.11 17.41
CA ARG A 3 -26.19 -41.21 16.41
C ARG A 3 -26.17 -39.72 16.78
N ARG A 4 -26.19 -39.37 18.07
CA ARG A 4 -26.16 -37.97 18.54
C ARG A 4 -24.74 -37.40 18.50
N CYS A 5 -23.72 -38.23 18.79
CA CYS A 5 -22.32 -37.82 18.69
C CYS A 5 -21.88 -37.58 17.24
N MET A 6 -22.39 -38.36 16.29
CA MET A 6 -22.07 -38.20 14.87
C MET A 6 -22.67 -36.91 14.27
N ALA A 7 -23.90 -36.54 14.67
CA ALA A 7 -24.52 -35.28 14.26
C ALA A 7 -23.79 -34.05 14.83
N LEU A 8 -23.31 -34.12 16.08
CA LEU A 8 -22.50 -33.06 16.68
C LEU A 8 -21.13 -32.93 15.99
N ALA A 9 -20.49 -34.05 15.65
CA ALA A 9 -19.19 -34.03 14.96
C ALA A 9 -19.28 -33.41 13.55
N CYS A 10 -20.34 -33.71 12.78
CA CYS A 10 -20.56 -33.09 11.48
C CYS A 10 -20.85 -31.59 11.57
N ALA A 11 -21.59 -31.14 12.59
CA ALA A 11 -21.86 -29.71 12.80
C ALA A 11 -20.59 -28.92 13.15
N VAL A 12 -19.71 -29.49 13.97
CA VAL A 12 -18.41 -28.87 14.32
C VAL A 12 -17.45 -28.84 13.11
N LEU A 13 -17.44 -29.88 12.27
CA LEU A 13 -16.66 -29.89 11.03
C LEU A 13 -17.19 -28.88 9.98
N ALA A 14 -18.50 -28.70 9.88
CA ALA A 14 -19.10 -27.70 8.99
C ALA A 14 -18.78 -26.26 9.43
N LEU A 15 -18.75 -26.00 10.75
CA LEU A 15 -18.42 -24.68 11.30
C LEU A 15 -16.92 -24.35 11.20
N THR A 16 -16.04 -25.34 11.34
CA THR A 16 -14.58 -25.14 11.20
C THR A 16 -14.13 -24.97 9.75
N ALA A 17 -14.88 -25.49 8.78
CA ALA A 17 -14.60 -25.30 7.36
C ALA A 17 -14.86 -23.86 6.88
N CYS A 18 -15.91 -23.20 7.39
CA CYS A 18 -16.24 -21.82 7.00
C CYS A 18 -15.21 -20.79 7.48
N ALA A 19 -14.51 -21.04 8.60
CA ALA A 19 -13.49 -20.11 9.10
C ALA A 19 -12.18 -20.15 8.30
N ARG A 20 -11.87 -21.27 7.63
CA ARG A 20 -10.63 -21.46 6.84
C ARG A 20 -10.74 -21.04 5.38
N LEU A 21 -11.94 -20.68 4.92
CA LEU A 21 -12.21 -20.30 3.53
C LEU A 21 -12.38 -18.80 3.34
N LEU A 22 -11.96 -17.98 4.31
CA LEU A 22 -11.99 -16.53 4.14
C LEU A 22 -10.90 -16.14 3.12
N PRO A 23 -11.28 -15.58 1.96
CA PRO A 23 -10.32 -15.25 0.92
C PRO A 23 -9.37 -14.13 1.39
N ALA A 24 -8.11 -14.22 0.98
CA ALA A 24 -7.14 -13.14 1.13
C ALA A 24 -7.71 -11.84 0.56
N THR A 25 -7.43 -10.71 1.21
CA THR A 25 -7.90 -9.41 0.71
C THR A 25 -6.97 -8.97 -0.40
N GLN A 26 -7.51 -8.92 -1.62
CA GLN A 26 -6.81 -8.40 -2.77
C GLN A 26 -7.62 -7.26 -3.38
N GLN A 27 -7.04 -6.07 -3.42
CA GLN A 27 -7.67 -4.88 -3.97
C GLN A 27 -6.76 -4.13 -4.95
N ARG A 28 -7.40 -3.41 -5.87
CA ARG A 28 -6.78 -2.46 -6.79
C ARG A 28 -7.46 -1.11 -6.56
N SER A 29 -6.67 -0.05 -6.49
CA SER A 29 -7.18 1.30 -6.25
C SER A 29 -6.35 2.34 -6.97
N SER A 30 -6.99 3.45 -7.36
CA SER A 30 -6.30 4.66 -7.83
C SER A 30 -5.77 5.50 -6.67
N GLN A 31 -6.25 5.27 -5.44
CA GLN A 31 -5.79 5.93 -4.22
C GLN A 31 -5.27 4.89 -3.22
N GLY A 32 -4.06 5.11 -2.75
CA GLY A 32 -3.37 4.24 -1.80
C GLY A 32 -3.58 4.63 -0.35
N PRO A 33 -2.71 4.13 0.54
CA PRO A 33 -2.72 4.51 1.94
C PRO A 33 -2.21 5.95 2.12
N THR A 34 -2.45 6.49 3.31
CA THR A 34 -1.85 7.74 3.75
C THR A 34 -0.39 7.52 4.14
N ALA A 35 0.40 8.59 4.06
CA ALA A 35 1.77 8.63 4.55
C ALA A 35 1.85 8.28 6.03
N GLU A 36 0.83 8.67 6.80
CA GLU A 36 0.75 8.41 8.24
C GLU A 36 0.60 6.92 8.53
N GLU A 37 -0.27 6.21 7.82
CA GLU A 37 -0.42 4.75 7.98
C GLU A 37 0.89 4.01 7.69
N ILE A 38 1.59 4.38 6.61
CA ILE A 38 2.87 3.75 6.24
C ILE A 38 3.97 4.08 7.25
N TRP A 39 4.05 5.34 7.69
CA TRP A 39 5.03 5.77 8.69
C TRP A 39 4.79 5.08 10.03
N TYR A 40 3.54 5.02 10.49
CA TYR A 40 3.17 4.39 11.75
C TYR A 40 3.61 2.92 11.80
N VAL A 41 3.31 2.17 10.75
CA VAL A 41 3.69 0.75 10.65
C VAL A 41 5.21 0.60 10.57
N SER A 42 5.89 1.48 9.83
CA SER A 42 7.35 1.48 9.76
C SER A 42 8.00 1.69 11.14
N VAL A 43 7.49 2.65 11.92
CA VAL A 43 7.98 2.90 13.29
C VAL A 43 7.70 1.69 14.20
N ALA A 44 6.49 1.13 14.13
CA ALA A 44 6.12 -0.04 14.92
C ALA A 44 7.01 -1.26 14.61
N MET A 45 7.31 -1.49 13.33
CA MET A 45 8.20 -2.58 12.90
C MET A 45 9.66 -2.36 13.30
N GLN A 46 10.15 -1.11 13.26
CA GLN A 46 11.54 -0.79 13.58
C GLN A 46 11.81 -0.75 15.09
N ASN A 47 10.88 -0.20 15.87
CA ASN A 47 11.09 0.10 17.29
C ASN A 47 10.35 -0.87 18.22
N GLY A 48 9.49 -1.74 17.70
CA GLY A 48 8.67 -2.65 18.50
C GLY A 48 7.60 -1.94 19.35
N ARG A 49 7.35 -0.65 19.10
CA ARG A 49 6.33 0.15 19.78
C ARG A 49 5.68 1.14 18.81
N GLU A 50 4.47 1.55 19.15
CA GLU A 50 3.79 2.62 18.43
C GLU A 50 4.52 3.97 18.60
N PRO A 51 4.46 4.86 17.59
CA PRO A 51 4.97 6.21 17.72
C PRO A 51 4.20 6.98 18.80
N ASN A 52 4.91 7.82 19.55
CA ASN A 52 4.28 8.72 20.50
C ASN A 52 3.79 10.02 19.82
N TYR A 53 3.11 10.87 20.59
CA TYR A 53 2.55 12.13 20.09
C TYR A 53 3.61 13.08 19.53
N ASP A 54 4.74 13.25 20.23
CA ASP A 54 5.80 14.17 19.83
C ASP A 54 6.48 13.72 18.53
N GLU A 55 6.74 12.41 18.39
CA GLU A 55 7.27 11.79 17.17
C GLU A 55 6.34 12.02 15.99
N LYS A 56 5.03 11.85 16.21
CA LYS A 56 4.00 12.06 15.19
C LYS A 56 3.95 13.53 14.74
N GLN A 57 3.97 14.45 15.70
CA GLN A 57 3.96 15.88 15.41
C GLN A 57 5.21 16.28 14.64
N HIS A 58 6.38 15.87 15.11
CA HIS A 58 7.64 16.14 14.44
C HIS A 58 7.69 15.57 13.01
N TRP A 59 7.24 14.33 12.82
CA TRP A 59 7.17 13.72 11.50
C TRP A 59 6.26 14.49 10.54
N ARG A 60 5.08 14.93 11.02
CA ARG A 60 4.14 15.71 10.21
C ARG A 60 4.73 17.06 9.80
N ASP A 61 5.37 17.77 10.72
CA ASP A 61 6.02 19.05 10.42
C ASP A 61 7.14 18.87 9.37
N GLN A 62 7.95 17.80 9.49
CA GLN A 62 8.98 17.47 8.50
C GLN A 62 8.39 17.08 7.14
N LEU A 63 7.24 16.40 7.11
CA LEU A 63 6.55 16.07 5.88
C LEU A 63 6.06 17.33 5.16
N ASP A 64 5.42 18.26 5.89
CA ASP A 64 4.94 19.53 5.35
C ASP A 64 6.07 20.38 4.76
N ILE A 65 7.23 20.43 5.43
CA ILE A 65 8.42 21.13 4.94
C ILE A 65 8.88 20.52 3.61
N ARG A 66 8.98 19.19 3.53
CA ARG A 66 9.42 18.49 2.30
C ARG A 66 8.45 18.68 1.15
N ILE A 67 7.15 18.58 1.39
CA ILE A 67 6.11 18.82 0.38
C ILE A 67 6.20 20.27 -0.12
N SER A 68 6.33 21.24 0.79
CA SER A 68 6.42 22.66 0.41
C SER A 68 7.70 22.95 -0.37
N ALA A 69 8.83 22.32 -0.03
CA ALA A 69 10.06 22.42 -0.78
C ALA A 69 9.92 21.84 -2.19
N TYR A 70 9.34 20.65 -2.32
CA TYR A 70 9.06 20.00 -3.60
C TYR A 70 8.17 20.87 -4.50
N LEU A 71 7.04 21.36 -4.00
CA LEU A 71 6.12 22.17 -4.81
C LEU A 71 6.72 23.51 -5.28
N ARG A 72 7.72 24.05 -4.57
CA ARG A 72 8.48 25.21 -5.05
C ARG A 72 9.43 24.88 -6.19
N GLN A 73 9.97 23.65 -6.21
CA GLN A 73 10.88 23.17 -7.24
C GLN A 73 10.12 22.62 -8.46
N HIS A 74 8.86 22.22 -8.28
CA HIS A 74 7.99 21.65 -9.31
C HIS A 74 6.67 22.44 -9.48
N PRO A 75 6.71 23.66 -10.03
CA PRO A 75 5.51 24.48 -10.24
C PRO A 75 4.45 23.81 -11.11
N GLU A 76 4.85 22.90 -12.01
CA GLU A 76 3.96 22.10 -12.84
C GLU A 76 3.06 21.17 -12.01
N ASP A 77 3.59 20.63 -10.92
CA ASP A 77 2.86 19.72 -10.05
C ASP A 77 1.96 20.48 -9.06
N ALA A 78 2.25 21.75 -8.79
CA ALA A 78 1.40 22.65 -8.01
C ALA A 78 0.07 22.98 -8.69
N ASN A 79 -0.10 22.66 -9.98
CA ASN A 79 -1.36 22.80 -10.71
C ASN A 79 -1.95 21.44 -11.14
N SER A 80 -1.39 20.33 -10.65
CA SER A 80 -1.82 18.98 -11.02
C SER A 80 -3.11 18.56 -10.32
N LEU A 81 -3.80 17.58 -10.90
CA LEU A 81 -4.98 16.95 -10.29
C LEU A 81 -4.64 16.29 -8.94
N GLN A 82 -3.41 15.82 -8.77
CA GLN A 82 -2.94 15.11 -7.59
C GLN A 82 -2.53 16.04 -6.44
N LEU A 83 -2.46 17.36 -6.66
CA LEU A 83 -1.98 18.31 -5.66
C LEU A 83 -2.75 18.18 -4.35
N SER A 84 -4.09 18.16 -4.41
CA SER A 84 -4.91 18.12 -3.20
C SER A 84 -4.62 16.87 -2.38
N THR A 85 -4.55 15.72 -3.05
CA THR A 85 -4.27 14.43 -2.41
C THR A 85 -2.85 14.35 -1.86
N PHE A 86 -1.87 14.94 -2.55
CA PHE A 86 -0.48 15.01 -2.09
C PHE A 86 -0.30 15.94 -0.89
N ARG A 87 -0.84 17.16 -0.97
CA ARG A 87 -0.57 18.24 -0.01
C ARG A 87 -1.46 18.20 1.23
N PHE A 88 -2.72 17.80 1.09
CA PHE A 88 -3.71 17.91 2.16
C PHE A 88 -4.10 16.54 2.71
N ASP A 89 -4.25 15.54 1.85
CA ASP A 89 -4.60 14.18 2.30
C ASP A 89 -3.36 13.34 2.67
N TYR A 90 -2.17 13.83 2.34
CA TYR A 90 -0.89 13.12 2.46
C TYR A 90 -0.97 11.69 1.95
N ARG A 91 -1.64 11.49 0.83
CA ARG A 91 -2.00 10.17 0.30
C ARG A 91 -1.38 9.98 -1.06
N VAL A 92 -0.92 8.77 -1.35
CA VAL A 92 -0.44 8.45 -2.70
C VAL A 92 -1.62 8.14 -3.62
N ALA A 93 -1.56 8.62 -4.85
CA ALA A 93 -2.55 8.33 -5.88
C ALA A 93 -1.92 8.17 -7.27
N ALA A 94 -2.62 7.47 -8.15
CA ALA A 94 -2.24 7.35 -9.56
C ALA A 94 -2.05 8.73 -10.22
N GLY A 95 -1.01 8.84 -11.05
CA GLY A 95 -0.55 10.06 -11.71
C GLY A 95 0.60 10.78 -10.98
N MET A 96 0.85 10.46 -9.70
CA MET A 96 1.96 11.05 -8.95
C MET A 96 3.32 10.69 -9.54
N SER A 97 4.30 11.58 -9.36
CA SER A 97 5.69 11.28 -9.67
C SER A 97 6.27 10.32 -8.63
N LYS A 98 7.34 9.61 -9.00
CA LYS A 98 8.14 8.81 -8.05
C LYS A 98 8.62 9.63 -6.85
N GLU A 99 8.99 10.88 -7.06
CA GLU A 99 9.49 11.75 -6.01
C GLU A 99 8.39 12.11 -5.00
N MET A 100 7.17 12.41 -5.45
CA MET A 100 6.01 12.58 -4.56
C MET A 100 5.78 11.34 -3.69
N VAL A 101 5.86 10.14 -4.29
CA VAL A 101 5.71 8.87 -3.55
C VAL A 101 6.80 8.74 -2.47
N LEU A 102 8.06 9.02 -2.82
CA LEU A 102 9.17 8.96 -1.88
C LEU A 102 9.07 10.02 -0.77
N ILE A 103 8.54 11.21 -1.06
CA ILE A 103 8.30 12.23 -0.03
C ILE A 103 7.27 11.74 0.99
N LEU A 104 6.16 11.17 0.51
CA LEU A 104 5.08 10.66 1.36
C LEU A 104 5.49 9.41 2.14
N PHE A 105 5.99 8.38 1.45
CA PHE A 105 6.18 7.05 2.06
C PHE A 105 7.64 6.76 2.44
N GLY A 106 8.60 7.56 1.98
CA GLY A 106 10.01 7.20 2.07
C GLY A 106 10.39 6.06 1.12
N PRO A 107 11.58 5.45 1.33
CA PRO A 107 12.04 4.37 0.49
C PRO A 107 11.14 3.12 0.63
N PRO A 108 10.90 2.40 -0.48
CA PRO A 108 10.14 1.15 -0.44
C PRO A 108 10.93 0.03 0.24
N ILE A 109 10.22 -1.04 0.64
CA ILE A 109 10.82 -2.27 1.19
C ILE A 109 11.63 -2.98 0.10
N SER A 110 11.08 -3.01 -1.12
CA SER A 110 11.74 -3.57 -2.30
C SER A 110 11.31 -2.83 -3.56
N THR A 111 12.19 -2.85 -4.55
CA THR A 111 11.92 -2.36 -5.91
C THR A 111 12.26 -3.45 -6.92
N THR A 112 11.46 -3.61 -7.95
CA THR A 112 11.75 -4.55 -9.04
C THR A 112 11.36 -4.00 -10.39
N THR A 113 12.18 -4.28 -11.41
CA THR A 113 11.90 -4.07 -12.83
C THR A 113 11.75 -5.40 -13.58
N SER A 114 11.86 -6.52 -12.88
CA SER A 114 11.73 -7.87 -13.44
C SER A 114 10.25 -8.17 -13.70
N GLU A 115 9.91 -8.53 -14.93
CA GLU A 115 8.54 -8.89 -15.29
C GLU A 115 8.00 -10.05 -14.44
N ALA A 116 8.83 -11.07 -14.20
CA ALA A 116 8.45 -12.23 -13.40
C ALA A 116 8.14 -11.86 -11.94
N ASP A 117 8.90 -10.91 -11.37
CA ASP A 117 8.63 -10.43 -10.01
C ASP A 117 7.39 -9.56 -9.95
N MET A 118 7.19 -8.67 -10.94
CA MET A 118 5.99 -7.85 -11.06
C MET A 118 4.74 -8.72 -11.20
N GLU A 119 4.80 -9.80 -11.99
CA GLU A 119 3.73 -10.79 -12.12
C GLU A 119 3.42 -11.45 -10.77
N ARG A 120 4.46 -11.89 -10.06
CA ARG A 120 4.33 -12.53 -8.74
C ARG A 120 3.62 -11.63 -7.73
N VAL A 121 3.95 -10.33 -7.68
CA VAL A 121 3.34 -9.39 -6.73
C VAL A 121 1.96 -8.91 -7.17
N ALA A 122 1.72 -8.74 -8.48
CA ALA A 122 0.43 -8.32 -9.03
C ALA A 122 -0.64 -9.41 -8.95
N ARG A 123 -0.23 -10.68 -9.01
CA ARG A 123 -1.10 -11.86 -8.94
C ARG A 123 -2.23 -11.75 -9.96
N ARG A 124 -3.50 -11.81 -9.52
CA ARG A 124 -4.68 -11.73 -10.39
C ARG A 124 -4.77 -10.44 -11.23
N TYR A 125 -4.09 -9.37 -10.84
CA TYR A 125 -4.13 -8.09 -11.58
C TYR A 125 -3.06 -8.02 -12.68
N TRP A 126 -2.12 -8.96 -12.72
CA TRP A 126 -1.05 -8.96 -13.72
C TRP A 126 -1.53 -8.84 -15.17
N PRO A 127 -2.58 -9.55 -15.63
CA PRO A 127 -3.05 -9.44 -17.01
C PRO A 127 -3.46 -8.01 -17.43
N MET A 128 -3.83 -7.16 -16.47
CA MET A 128 -4.20 -5.77 -16.74
C MET A 128 -3.00 -4.81 -16.71
N LEU A 129 -1.94 -5.17 -15.96
CA LEU A 129 -0.75 -4.35 -15.78
C LEU A 129 0.33 -4.65 -16.83
N LYS A 130 0.39 -5.90 -17.30
CA LYS A 130 1.41 -6.37 -18.24
C LYS A 130 1.47 -5.48 -19.48
N GLY A 131 2.68 -5.03 -19.81
CA GLY A 131 2.96 -4.13 -20.95
C GLY A 131 2.73 -2.64 -20.67
N ASN A 132 2.07 -2.28 -19.57
CA ASN A 132 1.79 -0.89 -19.19
C ASN A 132 2.65 -0.40 -18.02
N VAL A 133 3.33 -1.31 -17.32
CA VAL A 133 4.16 -1.00 -16.14
C VAL A 133 5.59 -1.48 -16.39
N THR A 134 6.56 -0.71 -15.89
CA THR A 134 7.99 -0.97 -16.05
C THR A 134 8.68 -1.29 -14.73
N GLU A 135 8.06 -0.94 -13.61
CA GLU A 135 8.64 -1.09 -12.28
C GLU A 135 7.55 -1.22 -11.21
N ALA A 136 7.85 -1.97 -10.16
CA ALA A 136 6.99 -2.12 -8.98
C ALA A 136 7.77 -1.85 -7.70
N TRP A 137 7.15 -1.12 -6.77
CA TRP A 137 7.66 -0.83 -5.43
C TRP A 137 6.74 -1.44 -4.38
N GLU A 138 7.31 -2.22 -3.45
CA GLU A 138 6.56 -2.81 -2.35
C GLU A 138 6.70 -1.95 -1.08
N TYR A 139 5.57 -1.71 -0.43
CA TYR A 139 5.45 -0.94 0.81
C TYR A 139 4.77 -1.78 1.91
N PRO A 140 4.86 -1.36 3.18
CA PRO A 140 4.15 -2.02 4.27
C PRO A 140 2.64 -2.16 4.01
N LEU A 141 1.99 -3.00 4.81
CA LEU A 141 0.56 -3.34 4.67
C LEU A 141 0.22 -3.97 3.31
N GLY A 142 1.19 -4.65 2.68
CA GLY A 142 0.97 -5.40 1.45
C GLY A 142 0.66 -4.54 0.23
N TRP A 143 1.02 -3.25 0.26
CA TRP A 143 0.84 -2.36 -0.88
C TRP A 143 1.96 -2.54 -1.90
N THR A 144 1.58 -2.58 -3.17
CA THR A 144 2.50 -2.55 -4.31
C THR A 144 2.07 -1.44 -5.26
N LEU A 145 3.01 -0.56 -5.57
CA LEU A 145 2.83 0.58 -6.45
C LEU A 145 3.53 0.30 -7.78
N TYR A 146 2.84 0.45 -8.90
CA TYR A 146 3.38 0.16 -10.22
C TYR A 146 3.58 1.45 -11.00
N PHE A 147 4.73 1.55 -11.67
CA PHE A 147 5.14 2.75 -12.39
C PHE A 147 5.25 2.46 -13.88
N ALA A 148 4.84 3.44 -14.69
CA ALA A 148 5.21 3.54 -16.09
C ALA A 148 6.25 4.66 -16.22
N GLY A 149 7.53 4.30 -16.31
CA GLY A 149 8.63 5.27 -16.27
C GLY A 149 8.68 6.03 -14.94
N LEU A 150 8.34 7.32 -14.95
CA LEU A 150 8.39 8.19 -13.76
C LEU A 150 7.05 8.39 -13.06
N ARG A 151 5.96 7.85 -13.62
CA ARG A 151 4.60 8.10 -13.13
C ARG A 151 4.01 6.84 -12.50
N LEU A 152 3.43 7.01 -11.32
CA LEU A 152 2.63 5.98 -10.67
C LEU A 152 1.36 5.76 -11.49
N THR A 153 1.10 4.55 -11.94
CA THR A 153 -0.09 4.24 -12.73
C THR A 153 -1.13 3.50 -11.91
N GLU A 154 -0.69 2.56 -11.08
CA GLU A 154 -1.59 1.62 -10.41
C GLU A 154 -1.11 1.27 -9.01
N LEU A 155 -2.07 0.98 -8.13
CA LEU A 155 -1.80 0.48 -6.79
C LEU A 155 -2.61 -0.79 -6.55
N THR A 156 -1.94 -1.79 -5.99
CA THR A 156 -2.59 -3.02 -5.53
C THR A 156 -2.26 -3.26 -4.07
N GLN A 157 -3.19 -3.82 -3.32
CA GLN A 157 -2.91 -4.33 -1.99
C GLN A 157 -3.21 -5.83 -1.94
N TYR A 158 -2.32 -6.57 -1.31
CA TYR A 158 -2.52 -7.97 -0.95
C TYR A 158 -2.24 -8.18 0.53
N LEU A 159 -3.28 -8.57 1.28
CA LEU A 159 -3.16 -8.94 2.69
C LEU A 159 -3.48 -10.44 2.84
N PRO A 160 -2.50 -11.27 3.23
CA PRO A 160 -2.81 -12.62 3.69
C PRO A 160 -3.65 -12.53 4.98
N ARG A 161 -4.75 -13.29 5.05
CA ARG A 161 -5.60 -13.42 6.24
C ARG A 161 -5.30 -14.71 6.97
#